data_AF-A0A3B8LC49-F1
#
_entry.id   AF-A0A3B8LC49-F1
#
_cell.length_a   1.000
_cell.length_b   1.000
_cell.length_c   1.000
_cell.angle_alpha   90.00
_cell.angle_beta   90.00
_cell.angle_gamma   90.00
#
_symmetry.space_group_name_H-M   'P 1'
#
loop_
_entity.id
_entity.type
_entity.pdbx_description
1 polymer ?
#
loop_
_entity_poly.entity_id
_entity_poly.type
_entity_poly.pdbx_seq_one_letter_code
_entity_poly.pdbx_strand_id
1 'polypeptide(L)'
;MAKGKDKHNAYQNALQLLGKDLARRAKSKCELSGTPGTLRIFDLEGFGTEPSLDHTLMVCPEVAAHLEHKGLKGAALHYLETAVWSELPVIRRAAVRILEAVDEPWAREAIDNAKMMDANTAEDDEVY
;
A
#
# COMPACT_ATOMS: atom_id res chain seq x y z
N MET A 1 -10.14 31.70 0.04
CA MET A 1 -9.26 30.96 -0.89
C MET A 1 -7.93 30.50 -0.28
N ALA A 2 -7.45 31.04 0.85
CA ALA A 2 -6.16 30.65 1.45
C ALA A 2 -6.15 29.28 2.18
N LYS A 3 -7.23 28.94 2.90
CA LYS A 3 -7.31 27.75 3.78
C LYS A 3 -7.01 26.40 3.10
N GLY A 4 -7.35 26.22 1.82
CA GLY A 4 -7.11 24.96 1.10
C GLY A 4 -5.63 24.74 0.77
N LYS A 5 -4.94 25.81 0.38
CA LYS A 5 -3.51 25.79 0.08
C LYS A 5 -2.69 25.49 1.33
N ASP A 6 -3.05 26.09 2.46
CA ASP A 6 -2.37 25.88 3.73
C ASP A 6 -2.48 24.43 4.20
N LYS A 7 -3.67 23.83 4.08
CA LYS A 7 -3.89 22.40 4.38
C LYS A 7 -3.08 21.49 3.47
N HIS A 8 -3.03 21.78 2.17
CA HIS A 8 -2.23 21.01 1.23
C HIS A 8 -0.74 21.07 1.56
N ASN A 9 -0.22 22.25 1.90
CA ASN A 9 1.16 22.42 2.31
C ASN A 9 1.47 21.66 3.61
N ALA A 10 0.57 21.71 4.60
CA ALA A 10 0.71 20.97 5.84
C ALA A 10 0.78 19.45 5.58
N TYR A 11 -0.11 18.94 4.73
CA TYR A 11 -0.11 17.54 4.31
C TYR A 11 1.20 17.13 3.61
N GLN A 12 1.70 17.94 2.68
CA GLN A 12 2.98 17.67 2.02
C GLN A 12 4.15 17.67 3.00
N ASN A 13 4.16 18.59 3.97
CA ASN A 13 5.17 18.62 5.02
C ASN A 13 5.11 17.36 5.91
N ALA A 14 3.90 16.93 6.29
CA ALA A 14 3.70 15.71 7.06
C ALA A 14 4.23 14.47 6.33
N LEU A 15 3.95 14.33 5.02
CA LEU A 15 4.51 13.25 4.20
C LEU A 15 6.05 13.27 4.18
N GLN A 16 6.66 14.44 4.02
CA GLN A 16 8.12 14.56 3.97
C GLN A 16 8.78 14.11 5.28
N LEU A 17 8.13 14.36 6.42
CA LEU A 17 8.63 13.92 7.73
C LEU A 17 8.71 12.39 7.85
N LEU A 18 7.81 11.65 7.18
CA LEU A 18 7.80 10.18 7.17
C LEU A 18 8.92 9.57 6.31
N GLY A 19 9.53 10.34 5.40
CA GLY A 19 10.42 9.82 4.37
C GLY A 19 11.61 9.02 4.91
N LYS A 20 12.21 9.44 6.02
CA LYS A 20 13.35 8.73 6.65
C LYS A 20 12.94 7.37 7.20
N ASP A 21 11.78 7.29 7.83
CA ASP A 21 11.29 6.06 8.45
C ASP A 21 10.77 5.09 7.41
N LEU A 22 10.09 5.60 6.38
CA LEU A 22 9.68 4.83 5.20
C LEU A 22 10.89 4.25 4.46
N ALA A 23 11.93 5.06 4.21
CA ALA A 23 13.15 4.57 3.54
C ALA A 23 13.83 3.45 4.34
N ARG A 24 13.83 3.54 5.68
CA ARG A 24 14.37 2.49 6.56
C ARG A 24 13.54 1.22 6.52
N ARG A 25 12.21 1.35 6.66
CA ARG A 25 11.26 0.22 6.61
C ARG A 25 11.37 -0.53 5.28
N ALA A 26 11.39 0.23 4.19
CA ALA A 26 11.48 -0.28 2.84
C ALA A 26 12.88 -0.75 2.42
N LYS A 27 13.90 -0.56 3.28
CA LYS A 27 15.32 -0.84 2.99
C LYS A 27 15.78 -0.23 1.66
N SER A 28 15.32 0.99 1.38
CA SER A 28 15.57 1.71 0.12
C SER A 28 15.13 0.96 -1.15
N LYS A 29 14.05 0.18 -1.08
CA LYS A 29 13.42 -0.53 -2.20
C LYS A 29 11.92 -0.26 -2.22
N CYS A 30 11.24 -0.61 -3.30
CA CYS A 30 9.79 -0.59 -3.33
C CYS A 30 9.21 -1.62 -2.37
N GLU A 31 8.25 -1.22 -1.54
CA GLU A 31 7.66 -2.10 -0.52
C GLU A 31 6.76 -3.21 -1.09
N LEU A 32 6.24 -3.03 -2.30
CA LEU A 32 5.43 -4.07 -2.96
C LEU A 32 6.25 -4.93 -3.92
N SER A 33 7.04 -4.32 -4.81
CA SER A 33 7.77 -5.07 -5.86
C SER A 33 9.20 -5.46 -5.46
N GLY A 34 9.76 -4.88 -4.40
CA GLY A 34 11.16 -5.06 -4.00
C GLY A 34 12.18 -4.39 -4.93
N THR A 35 11.73 -3.70 -5.98
CA THR A 35 12.62 -3.06 -6.97
C THR A 35 13.33 -1.85 -6.35
N PRO A 36 14.67 -1.72 -6.48
CA PRO A 36 15.39 -0.51 -6.09
C PRO A 36 15.18 0.62 -7.11
N GLY A 37 15.62 1.84 -6.78
CA GLY A 37 15.70 2.96 -7.72
C GLY A 37 14.98 4.21 -7.22
N THR A 38 14.31 4.92 -8.14
CA THR A 38 13.52 6.10 -7.79
C THR A 38 12.28 5.67 -7.03
N LEU A 39 12.19 6.07 -5.76
CA LEU A 39 11.05 5.75 -4.90
C LEU A 39 10.32 7.03 -4.51
N ARG A 40 9.02 6.90 -4.28
CA ARG A 40 8.14 7.98 -3.82
C ARG A 40 7.24 7.50 -2.70
N ILE A 41 6.86 8.44 -1.85
CA ILE A 41 5.85 8.21 -0.81
C ILE A 41 4.48 8.19 -1.49
N PHE A 42 3.72 7.13 -1.25
CA PHE A 42 2.33 7.01 -1.67
C PHE A 42 1.47 6.89 -0.43
N ASP A 43 0.43 7.72 -0.33
CA ASP A 43 -0.55 7.68 0.75
C ASP A 43 -1.83 7.00 0.26
N LEU A 44 -2.21 5.90 0.91
CA LEU A 44 -3.40 5.14 0.54
C LEU A 44 -4.70 5.86 0.89
N GLU A 45 -4.71 6.65 1.96
CA GLU A 45 -5.89 7.39 2.43
C GLU A 45 -6.02 8.74 1.70
N GLY A 46 -4.88 9.33 1.34
CA GLY A 46 -4.80 10.55 0.55
C GLY A 46 -5.14 11.82 1.34
N PHE A 47 -5.36 12.91 0.59
CA PHE A 47 -5.55 14.23 1.18
C PHE A 47 -6.86 14.33 1.97
N GLY A 48 -6.77 14.59 3.26
CA GLY A 48 -7.92 14.70 4.17
C GLY A 48 -7.74 13.91 5.46
N THR A 49 -6.87 12.89 5.41
CA THR A 49 -6.41 12.12 6.57
C THR A 49 -4.97 12.52 6.89
N GLU A 50 -4.62 12.56 8.18
CA GLU A 50 -3.24 12.82 8.60
C GLU A 50 -2.34 11.65 8.15
N PRO A 51 -1.26 11.90 7.40
CA PRO A 51 -0.35 10.85 6.97
C PRO A 51 0.31 10.14 8.16
N SER A 52 0.37 8.82 8.11
CA SER A 52 1.07 8.00 9.09
C SER A 52 1.80 6.84 8.41
N LEU A 53 2.71 6.17 9.12
CA LEU A 53 3.38 4.98 8.59
C LEU A 53 2.40 3.85 8.27
N ASP A 54 1.24 3.79 8.94
CA ASP A 54 0.24 2.73 8.74
C ASP A 54 -0.55 2.90 7.43
N HIS A 55 -0.49 4.10 6.84
CA HIS A 55 -1.26 4.48 5.66
C HIS A 55 -0.38 4.82 4.46
N THR A 56 0.92 5.03 4.68
CA THR A 56 1.87 5.46 3.65
C THR A 56 2.87 4.37 3.29
N LEU A 57 3.31 4.38 2.03
CA LEU A 57 4.22 3.40 1.44
C LEU A 57 5.35 4.07 0.68
N MET A 58 6.49 3.38 0.59
CA MET A 58 7.57 3.71 -0.32
C MET A 58 7.46 2.83 -1.59
N VAL A 59 7.14 3.44 -2.73
CA VAL A 59 6.84 2.70 -3.97
C VAL A 59 7.63 3.21 -5.17
N CYS A 60 7.92 2.31 -6.11
CA CYS A 60 8.49 2.68 -7.40
C CYS A 60 7.42 3.33 -8.32
N PRO A 61 7.82 3.93 -9.45
CA PRO A 61 6.88 4.63 -10.32
C PRO A 61 5.78 3.72 -10.87
N GLU A 62 6.13 2.47 -11.20
CA GLU A 62 5.23 1.44 -11.72
C GLU A 62 4.16 1.04 -10.70
N VAL A 63 4.55 0.69 -9.46
CA VAL A 63 3.59 0.34 -8.40
C VAL A 63 2.67 1.50 -8.06
N ALA A 64 3.17 2.74 -8.03
CA ALA A 64 2.32 3.91 -7.86
C ALA A 64 1.30 4.07 -9.01
N ALA A 65 1.66 3.73 -10.25
CA ALA A 65 0.71 3.71 -11.35
C ALA A 65 -0.35 2.62 -11.18
N HIS A 66 0.05 1.42 -10.72
CA HIS A 66 -0.89 0.34 -10.40
C HIS A 66 -1.89 0.73 -9.29
N LEU A 67 -1.45 1.44 -8.26
CA LEU A 67 -2.31 1.96 -7.19
C LEU A 67 -3.32 3.01 -7.67
N GLU A 68 -3.03 3.66 -8.80
CA GLU A 68 -3.96 4.53 -9.53
C GLU A 68 -4.75 3.77 -10.62
N HIS A 69 -4.71 2.44 -10.61
CA HIS A 69 -5.36 1.54 -11.57
C HIS A 69 -4.88 1.72 -13.02
N LYS A 70 -3.63 2.12 -13.22
CA LYS A 70 -3.01 2.32 -14.55
C LYS A 70 -2.01 1.22 -14.84
N GLY A 71 -1.99 0.72 -16.07
CA GLY A 71 -0.95 -0.20 -16.54
C GLY A 71 -1.04 -1.62 -15.96
N LEU A 72 -2.20 -2.01 -15.45
CA LEU A 72 -2.42 -3.34 -14.87
C LEU A 72 -2.30 -4.42 -15.96
N LYS A 73 -1.28 -5.28 -15.83
CA LYS A 73 -1.05 -6.43 -16.70
C LYS A 73 -0.89 -7.67 -15.82
N GLY A 74 -1.83 -8.62 -15.88
CA GLY A 74 -1.94 -9.71 -14.89
C GLY A 74 -0.63 -10.44 -14.58
N ALA A 75 0.08 -10.92 -15.61
CA ALA A 75 1.34 -11.65 -15.41
C ALA A 75 2.43 -10.85 -14.66
N ALA A 76 2.47 -9.52 -14.83
CA ALA A 76 3.43 -8.67 -14.14
C ALA A 76 3.06 -8.44 -12.67
N LEU A 77 1.84 -8.78 -12.25
CA LEU A 77 1.27 -8.49 -10.93
C LEU A 77 1.27 -9.69 -9.98
N HIS A 78 1.72 -10.88 -10.40
CA HIS A 78 1.76 -12.07 -9.53
C HIS A 78 2.59 -11.88 -8.25
N TYR A 79 3.54 -10.93 -8.21
CA TYR A 79 4.24 -10.61 -6.96
C TYR A 79 3.27 -10.17 -5.84
N LEU A 80 2.10 -9.63 -6.20
CA LEU A 80 1.06 -9.23 -5.25
C LEU A 80 0.44 -10.41 -4.50
N GLU A 81 0.47 -11.63 -5.07
CA GLU A 81 0.00 -12.84 -4.38
C GLU A 81 0.80 -13.09 -3.09
N THR A 82 2.06 -12.66 -3.04
CA THR A 82 2.89 -12.72 -1.83
C THR A 82 2.70 -11.49 -0.96
N ALA A 83 2.48 -10.32 -1.56
CA ALA A 83 2.32 -9.05 -0.84
C ALA A 83 1.04 -8.99 0.00
N VAL A 84 -0.03 -9.70 -0.38
CA VAL A 84 -1.27 -9.79 0.42
C VAL A 84 -1.05 -10.49 1.77
N TRP A 85 0.05 -11.24 1.94
CA TRP A 85 0.44 -11.90 3.19
C TRP A 85 1.48 -11.12 3.99
N SER A 86 1.73 -9.86 3.66
CA SER A 86 2.73 -9.06 4.36
C SER A 86 2.35 -8.85 5.83
N GLU A 87 3.34 -8.97 6.73
CA GLU A 87 3.20 -8.59 8.14
C GLU A 87 2.83 -7.10 8.33
N LEU A 88 3.07 -6.26 7.32
CA LEU A 88 2.72 -4.84 7.35
C LEU A 88 1.31 -4.64 6.77
N PRO A 89 0.32 -4.20 7.57
CA PRO A 89 -1.07 -4.01 7.10
C PRO A 89 -1.19 -3.06 5.90
N VAL A 90 -0.35 -2.02 5.85
CA VAL A 90 -0.33 -1.06 4.74
C VAL A 90 0.06 -1.71 3.40
N ILE A 91 0.96 -2.69 3.42
CA ILE A 91 1.37 -3.45 2.22
C ILE A 91 0.23 -4.37 1.78
N ARG A 92 -0.41 -5.08 2.73
CA ARG A 92 -1.58 -5.93 2.43
C ARG A 92 -2.71 -5.13 1.78
N ARG A 93 -3.10 -4.00 2.38
CA ARG A 93 -4.15 -3.13 1.84
C ARG A 93 -3.81 -2.61 0.43
N ALA A 94 -2.57 -2.21 0.19
CA ALA A 94 -2.12 -1.78 -1.13
C ALA A 94 -2.17 -2.90 -2.17
N ALA A 95 -1.75 -4.11 -1.80
CA ALA A 95 -1.80 -5.27 -2.67
C ALA A 95 -3.24 -5.62 -3.05
N VAL A 96 -4.14 -5.69 -2.07
CA VAL A 96 -5.57 -5.92 -2.29
C VAL A 96 -6.15 -4.84 -3.21
N ARG A 97 -5.89 -3.55 -2.96
CA ARG A 97 -6.39 -2.45 -3.80
C ARG A 97 -5.96 -2.55 -5.27
N ILE A 98 -4.75 -3.03 -5.54
CA ILE A 98 -4.30 -3.27 -6.93
C ILE A 98 -5.04 -4.48 -7.51
N LEU A 99 -5.08 -5.59 -6.76
CA LEU A 99 -5.71 -6.85 -7.20
C LEU A 99 -7.21 -6.72 -7.47
N GLU A 100 -7.93 -5.88 -6.70
CA GLU A 100 -9.35 -5.59 -6.92
C GLU A 100 -9.64 -4.97 -8.30
N ALA A 101 -8.63 -4.37 -8.93
CA ALA A 101 -8.74 -3.82 -10.28
C ALA A 101 -8.21 -4.74 -11.38
N VAL A 102 -7.75 -5.95 -11.03
CA VAL A 102 -7.30 -6.97 -11.98
C VAL A 102 -8.47 -7.92 -12.28
N ASP A 103 -8.88 -7.98 -13.55
CA ASP A 103 -9.96 -8.85 -14.02
C ASP A 103 -9.43 -10.24 -14.41
N GLU A 104 -8.79 -10.93 -13.46
CA GLU A 104 -8.28 -12.30 -13.65
C GLU A 104 -8.62 -13.19 -12.44
N PRO A 105 -8.95 -14.49 -12.63
CA PRO A 105 -9.39 -15.36 -11.54
C PRO A 105 -8.40 -15.49 -10.39
N TRP A 106 -7.10 -15.60 -10.68
CA TRP A 106 -6.05 -15.75 -9.67
C TRP A 106 -5.98 -14.55 -8.72
N ALA A 107 -6.30 -13.34 -9.20
CA ALA A 107 -6.27 -12.13 -8.37
C ALA A 107 -7.37 -12.18 -7.30
N ARG A 108 -8.54 -12.69 -7.69
CA ARG A 108 -9.65 -12.91 -6.76
C ARG A 108 -9.34 -14.02 -5.76
N GLU A 109 -8.78 -15.13 -6.22
CA GLU A 109 -8.34 -16.22 -5.35
C GLU A 109 -7.28 -15.75 -4.33
N ALA A 110 -6.33 -14.92 -4.75
CA ALA A 110 -5.32 -14.36 -3.85
C ALA A 110 -5.95 -13.49 -2.74
N ILE A 111 -6.93 -12.65 -3.09
CA ILE A 111 -7.68 -11.83 -2.11
C ILE A 111 -8.49 -12.73 -1.16
N ASP A 112 -9.22 -13.70 -1.70
CA ASP A 112 -10.10 -14.56 -0.92
C ASP A 112 -9.30 -15.42 0.07
N ASN A 113 -8.16 -15.99 -0.38
CA ASN A 113 -7.26 -16.73 0.50
C ASN A 113 -6.73 -15.87 1.64
N ALA A 114 -6.29 -14.63 1.35
CA ALA A 114 -5.78 -13.71 2.38
C ALA A 114 -6.84 -13.39 3.45
N LYS A 115 -8.09 -13.15 3.04
CA LYS A 115 -9.20 -12.84 3.94
C LYS A 115 -9.56 -13.99 4.89
N MET A 116 -9.43 -15.23 4.44
CA MET A 116 -9.72 -16.40 5.28
C MET A 116 -8.78 -16.50 6.49
N MET A 117 -7.57 -15.94 6.45
CA MET A 117 -6.63 -15.96 7.58
C MET A 117 -6.87 -14.83 8.58
N ASP A 118 -7.25 -13.64 8.11
CA ASP A 118 -7.62 -12.52 9.00
C ASP A 118 -8.87 -12.86 9.85
N ALA A 119 -9.81 -13.64 9.30
CA ALA A 119 -10.98 -14.12 10.03
C ALA A 119 -10.62 -15.06 11.19
N ASN A 120 -9.63 -15.95 11.00
CA ASN A 120 -9.18 -16.86 12.07
C ASN A 120 -8.44 -16.13 13.20
N THR A 121 -7.80 -14.99 12.91
CA THR A 121 -7.06 -14.23 13.94
C THR A 121 -8.00 -13.44 14.85
N ALA A 122 -9.19 -13.05 14.35
CA ALA A 122 -10.18 -12.32 15.13
C ALA A 122 -10.94 -13.20 16.14
N GLU A 123 -10.96 -14.52 15.94
CA GLU A 123 -11.63 -15.47 16.85
C GLU A 123 -10.74 -15.89 18.05
N ASP A 124 -9.41 -15.67 17.97
CA ASP A 124 -8.46 -16.01 19.04
C ASP A 124 -8.29 -14.89 20.11
N ASP A 125 -8.79 -13.67 19.86
CA ASP A 125 -8.72 -12.53 20.80
C ASP A 125 -9.92 -12.46 21.79
N GLU A 126 -10.91 -13.35 21.66
CA GLU A 126 -12.12 -13.40 22.51
C GLU A 126 -12.14 -14.55 23.53
N VAL A 127 -11.00 -15.17 23.83
CA VAL A 127 -10.89 -16.17 24.92
C VAL A 127 -10.10 -15.59 26.09
N TYR A 128 -10.82 -14.97 27.03
CA TYR A 128 -10.37 -14.69 28.40
C TYR A 128 -11.38 -15.22 29.42
#